data_AF-A0A9D4EFW5-F1
#
_entry.id   AF-A0A9D4EFW5-F1
#
_cell.length_a   1.000
_cell.length_b   1.000
_cell.length_c   1.000
_cell.angle_alpha   90.00
_cell.angle_beta   90.00
_cell.angle_gamma   90.00
#
_symmetry.space_group_name_H-M   'P 1'
#
loop_
_entity.id
_entity.type
_entity.pdbx_description
1 polymer ?
#
loop_
_entity_poly.entity_id
_entity_poly.type
_entity_poly.pdbx_seq_one_letter_code
_entity_poly.pdbx_strand_id
1 'polypeptide(L)' 'MIKHDMDVIIQATQYKNPLQTPVLTVDQPPYAIAKQMQWLWPEEYGERKYVIIMGGLHIEMAFLKVLGEWLYDSG' A
#
# COMPACT_ATOMS: atom_id res chain seq x y z
N MET A 1 8.80 2.92 7.86
CA MET A 1 7.58 2.08 7.90
C MET A 1 7.41 1.38 6.56
N ILE A 2 6.92 2.06 5.50
CA ILE A 2 6.65 1.42 4.19
C ILE A 2 7.81 0.58 3.61
N LYS A 3 9.06 1.08 3.60
CA LYS A 3 10.20 0.30 3.11
C LYS A 3 10.41 -1.00 3.91
N HIS A 4 10.30 -0.91 5.24
CA HIS A 4 10.43 -2.07 6.10
C HIS A 4 9.30 -3.07 5.85
N ASP A 5 8.06 -2.59 5.70
CA ASP A 5 6.91 -3.43 5.39
C ASP A 5 7.09 -4.14 4.04
N MET A 6 7.60 -3.42 3.04
CA MET A 6 7.97 -3.97 1.72
C MET A 6 9.02 -5.09 1.85
N ASP A 7 10.08 -4.86 2.63
CA ASP A 7 11.14 -5.87 2.87
C ASP A 7 10.56 -7.12 3.56
N VAL A 8 9.67 -6.94 4.55
CA VAL A 8 9.01 -8.05 5.25
C VAL A 8 8.10 -8.84 4.32
N ILE A 9 7.34 -8.18 3.45
CA ILE A 9 6.45 -8.88 2.51
C ILE A 9 7.25 -9.69 1.48
N ILE A 10 8.35 -9.14 0.95
CA ILE A 10 9.26 -9.89 0.08
C ILE A 10 9.75 -11.15 0.79
N GLN A 11 10.24 -11.04 2.02
CA GLN A 11 10.74 -12.17 2.80
C GLN A 11 9.63 -13.19 3.09
N ALA A 12 8.43 -12.72 3.46
CA ALA A 12 7.29 -13.58 3.74
C ALA A 12 6.82 -14.34 2.48
N THR A 13 6.76 -13.67 1.33
CA THR A 13 6.42 -14.30 0.05
C THR A 13 7.49 -15.33 -0.32
N GLN A 14 8.78 -15.00 -0.23
CA GLN A 14 9.85 -15.96 -0.52
C GLN A 14 9.83 -17.19 0.40
N TYR A 15 9.50 -17.00 1.68
CA TYR A 15 9.41 -18.08 2.65
C TYR A 15 8.19 -19.00 2.41
N LYS A 16 7.01 -18.42 2.13
CA LYS A 16 5.76 -19.18 1.97
C LYS A 16 5.54 -19.70 0.57
N ASN A 17 5.87 -18.89 -0.44
CA ASN A 17 5.63 -19.16 -1.85
C ASN A 17 6.86 -18.75 -2.69
N PRO A 18 7.95 -19.54 -2.63
CA PRO A 18 9.14 -19.27 -3.42
C PRO A 18 8.80 -19.06 -4.91
N LEU A 19 9.53 -18.16 -5.57
CA LEU A 19 9.37 -17.80 -6.98
C LEU A 19 8.11 -17.00 -7.34
N GLN A 20 7.17 -16.79 -6.42
CA GLN A 20 6.05 -15.87 -6.67
C GLN A 20 6.47 -14.42 -6.49
N THR A 21 5.92 -13.54 -7.33
CA THR A 21 6.07 -12.10 -7.18
C THR A 21 5.23 -11.61 -5.99
N PRO A 22 5.81 -10.92 -5.00
CA PRO A 22 5.06 -10.31 -3.92
C PRO A 22 4.08 -9.25 -4.45
N VAL A 23 2.93 -9.14 -3.77
CA VAL A 23 1.88 -8.17 -4.07
C VAL A 23 1.55 -7.39 -2.81
N LEU A 24 1.47 -6.06 -2.92
CA LEU A 24 1.07 -5.14 -1.85
C LEU A 24 -0.15 -4.35 -2.28
N THR A 25 -1.19 -4.35 -1.45
CA THR A 25 -2.37 -3.48 -1.59
C THR A 25 -2.39 -2.48 -0.44
N VAL A 26 -2.41 -1.18 -0.75
CA VAL A 26 -2.39 -0.13 0.28
C VAL A 26 -3.19 1.10 -0.15
N ASP A 27 -3.74 1.83 0.82
CA ASP A 27 -4.49 3.06 0.57
C ASP A 27 -3.61 4.16 -0.04
N GLN A 28 -4.25 5.25 -0.51
CA GLN A 28 -3.62 6.25 -1.38
C GLN A 28 -2.31 6.86 -0.82
N PRO A 29 -2.20 7.32 0.45
CA PRO A 29 -0.94 7.91 0.91
C PRO A 29 0.21 6.90 0.99
N PRO A 30 0.04 5.70 1.60
CA PRO A 30 1.06 4.66 1.55
C PRO A 30 1.36 4.17 0.12
N TYR A 31 0.36 4.10 -0.77
CA TYR A 31 0.55 3.72 -2.17
C TYR A 31 1.53 4.66 -2.88
N ALA A 32 1.33 5.98 -2.73
CA ALA A 32 2.21 6.98 -3.32
C ALA A 32 3.67 6.83 -2.84
N ILE A 33 3.86 6.63 -1.53
CA ILE A 33 5.19 6.40 -0.94
C ILE A 33 5.80 5.11 -1.50
N ALA A 34 5.04 4.01 -1.55
CA ALA A 34 5.53 2.73 -2.02
C ALA A 34 5.92 2.79 -3.52
N LYS A 35 5.16 3.49 -4.36
CA LYS A 35 5.52 3.76 -5.77
C LYS A 35 6.81 4.59 -5.89
N GLN A 36 7.00 5.61 -5.06
CA GLN A 36 8.26 6.37 -5.02
C GLN A 36 9.44 5.45 -4.68
N MET A 37 9.27 4.50 -3.76
CA MET A 37 10.30 3.51 -3.43
C MET A 37 10.63 2.60 -4.63
N GLN A 38 9.63 2.18 -5.42
CA GLN A 38 9.88 1.42 -6.66
C GLN A 38 10.71 2.21 -7.67
N TRP A 39 10.54 3.52 -7.75
CA TRP A 39 11.31 4.37 -8.66
C TRP A 39 12.71 4.69 -8.15
N LEU A 40 12.87 4.86 -6.84
CA LEU A 40 14.16 5.14 -6.21
C LEU A 40 15.08 3.90 -6.20
N TRP A 41 14.50 2.72 -6.03
CA TRP A 41 15.22 1.44 -5.90
C TRP A 41 14.63 0.39 -6.85
N PRO A 42 14.79 0.56 -8.17
CA PRO A 42 14.21 -0.35 -9.16
C PRO A 42 14.83 -1.75 -9.11
N GLU A 43 16.05 -1.89 -8.61
CA GLU A 43 16.70 -3.19 -8.46
C GLU A 43 16.16 -4.00 -7.28
N GLU A 44 15.73 -3.34 -6.22
CA GLU A 44 15.16 -3.98 -5.04
C GLU A 44 13.66 -4.17 -5.18
N TYR A 45 12.96 -3.14 -5.68
CA TYR A 45 11.50 -3.05 -5.60
C TYR A 45 10.81 -2.80 -6.95
N GLY A 46 11.54 -2.83 -8.07
CA GLY A 46 10.97 -2.52 -9.38
C GLY A 46 9.73 -3.36 -9.73
N GLU A 47 8.90 -2.87 -10.64
CA GLU A 47 7.55 -3.43 -10.90
C GLU A 47 7.54 -4.90 -11.35
N ARG A 48 8.64 -5.39 -11.93
CA ARG A 48 8.79 -6.83 -12.27
C ARG A 48 9.07 -7.71 -11.05
N LYS A 49 9.61 -7.12 -9.98
CA LYS A 49 10.04 -7.79 -8.74
C LYS A 49 9.00 -7.66 -7.62
N TYR A 50 8.20 -6.60 -7.64
CA TYR A 50 7.17 -6.35 -6.63
C TYR A 50 5.97 -5.60 -7.26
N VAL A 51 4.78 -6.17 -7.17
CA VAL A 51 3.55 -5.51 -7.65
C VAL A 51 2.91 -4.71 -6.50
N ILE A 52 2.66 -3.42 -6.73
CA ILE A 52 1.99 -2.53 -5.77
C ILE A 52 0.71 -2.03 -6.42
N ILE A 53 -0.41 -2.21 -5.73
CA ILE A 53 -1.76 -1.90 -6.22
C ILE A 53 -2.42 -0.92 -5.24
N MET A 54 -3.12 0.08 -5.78
CA MET A 54 -3.92 0.97 -4.97
C MET A 54 -5.06 0.17 -4.32
N GLY A 55 -5.15 0.25 -3.00
CA GLY A 55 -6.09 -0.48 -2.17
C GLY A 55 -7.49 0.14 -2.14
N GLY A 56 -8.31 -0.32 -1.20
CA GLY A 56 -9.74 0.00 -1.10
C GLY A 56 -10.09 1.41 -0.63
N LEU A 57 -9.11 2.32 -0.48
CA LEU A 57 -9.30 3.70 -0.03
C LEU A 57 -9.99 3.78 1.34
N HIS A 58 -9.64 2.89 2.27
CA HIS A 58 -10.28 2.84 3.58
C HIS A 58 -10.05 4.11 4.40
N ILE A 59 -8.89 4.76 4.25
CA ILE A 59 -8.62 6.08 4.85
C ILE A 59 -9.64 7.12 4.37
N GLU A 60 -9.94 7.15 3.07
CA GLU A 60 -10.91 8.10 2.51
C GLU A 60 -12.32 7.76 2.99
N MET A 61 -12.70 6.47 2.99
CA MET A 61 -13.96 6.03 3.54
C MET A 61 -14.13 6.42 5.02
N ALA A 62 -13.08 6.27 5.84
CA ALA A 62 -13.10 6.65 7.25
C ALA A 62 -13.27 8.16 7.41
N PHE A 63 -12.54 8.95 6.63
CA PHE A 63 -12.67 10.42 6.61
C PHE A 63 -14.09 10.87 6.25
N LEU A 64 -14.67 10.30 5.20
CA LEU A 64 -16.02 10.64 4.75
C LEU A 64 -17.10 10.25 5.78
N LYS A 65 -16.92 9.13 6.49
CA LYS A 65 -17.81 8.74 7.59
C LYS A 65 -17.79 9.78 8.73
N VAL A 66 -16.60 10.17 9.18
CA VAL A 66 -16.44 11.17 10.24
C VAL A 66 -17.03 12.51 9.80
N LEU A 67 -16.81 12.92 8.55
CA LEU A 67 -17.39 14.15 8.02
C LEU A 67 -18.93 14.09 7.99
N GLY A 68 -19.51 12.96 7.59
CA GLY A 68 -20.95 12.75 7.58
C GLY A 68 -21.55 12.80 8.98
N GLU A 69 -20.89 12.20 9.98
CA GLU A 69 -21.29 12.28 11.39
C GLU A 69 -21.20 13.71 11.93
N TRP A 70 -20.14 14.45 11.57
CA TRP A 70 -19.96 15.84 11.99
C TRP A 70 -21.07 16.76 11.45
N LEU A 71 -21.48 16.55 10.20
CA LEU A 71 -22.48 17.38 9.54
C LEU A 71 -23.92 16.86 9.75
N TYR A 72 -24.09 15.82 10.56
CA TYR A 72 -25.41 15.30 10.88
C TYR A 72 -26.26 16.39 11.56
N ASP A 73 -27.45 16.65 11.02
CA ASP A 73 -28.39 17.67 11.52
C ASP A 73 -27.90 19.14 11.42
N SER A 74 -26.99 19.41 10.49
CA SER A 74 -26.47 20.78 10.25
C SER A 74 -27.32 21.64 9.30
N GLY A 75 -28.49 21.15 8.88
CA GLY A 75 -29.39 21.78 7.90
C GLY A 75 -30.51 22.61 8.49
#